data_AF-A0A7W3P591-F1
#
_entry.id   AF-A0A7W3P591-F1
#
_cell.length_a   1.000
_cell.length_b   1.000
_cell.length_c   1.000
_cell.angle_alpha   90.00
_cell.angle_beta   90.00
_cell.angle_gamma   90.00
#
_symmetry.space_group_name_H-M   'P 1'
#
loop_
_entity.id
_entity.type
_entity.pdbx_description
1 polymer ?
#
loop_
_entity_poly.entity_id
_entity_poly.type
_entity_poly.pdbx_seq_one_letter_code
_entity_poly.pdbx_strand_id
1 'polypeptide(L)'
;MTAADLDQLPADPELPARTAAEAVDSWGLCGVVSQQDRQVTGFVVLVPSPLAPAVDGWTLFRPDPRTAALTAAWVQPSLRGHGLGRQLVQNAAGEAARRGAIALEAVGHPGSARSGSAAAERPDRIPQAFLEAVGFRVVQPHPLEPRLRMDVSTTARWRPDLAAAWERLTGLVAKPIPAQPAGFQHSGRQAVRVDGDSAATPS
;
A
#
# COMPACT_ATOMS: atom_id res chain seq x y z
N MET A 1 -11.82 -3.47 -12.92
CA MET A 1 -12.71 -2.38 -13.34
C MET A 1 -11.97 -1.57 -14.38
N THR A 2 -12.48 -1.59 -15.61
CA THR A 2 -12.01 -0.83 -16.77
C THR A 2 -12.80 0.48 -16.89
N ALA A 3 -12.44 1.34 -17.85
CA ALA A 3 -13.21 2.55 -18.11
C ALA A 3 -14.68 2.26 -18.47
N ALA A 4 -14.94 1.19 -19.25
CA ALA A 4 -16.30 0.79 -19.63
C ALA A 4 -17.14 0.28 -18.45
N ASP A 5 -16.50 -0.20 -17.37
CA ASP A 5 -17.21 -0.61 -16.15
C ASP A 5 -17.69 0.59 -15.33
N LEU A 6 -16.99 1.74 -15.42
CA LEU A 6 -17.37 2.97 -14.70
C LEU A 6 -18.73 3.49 -15.19
N ASP A 7 -18.98 3.42 -16.50
CA ASP A 7 -20.24 3.85 -17.12
C ASP A 7 -21.45 3.00 -16.69
N GLN A 8 -21.20 1.81 -16.12
CA GLN A 8 -22.22 0.86 -15.67
C GLN A 8 -22.46 0.92 -14.16
N LEU A 9 -21.77 1.81 -13.44
CA LEU A 9 -21.92 1.92 -11.99
C LEU A 9 -23.28 2.58 -11.64
N PRO A 10 -23.98 2.09 -10.62
CA PRO A 10 -25.29 2.60 -10.23
C PRO A 10 -25.23 3.94 -9.48
N ALA A 11 -24.03 4.40 -9.11
CA ALA A 11 -23.78 5.67 -8.44
C ALA A 11 -22.54 6.32 -9.04
N ASP A 12 -22.64 7.61 -9.37
CA ASP A 12 -21.54 8.38 -9.94
C ASP A 12 -20.41 8.51 -8.91
N PRO A 13 -19.21 7.95 -9.17
CA PRO A 13 -18.09 8.06 -8.26
C PRO A 13 -17.44 9.46 -8.21
N GLU A 14 -17.95 10.45 -8.95
CA GLU A 14 -17.36 11.78 -9.14
C GLU A 14 -15.86 11.70 -9.41
N LEU A 15 -15.50 10.97 -10.46
CA LEU A 15 -14.14 10.90 -10.97
C LEU A 15 -14.08 11.48 -12.39
N PRO A 16 -13.19 12.44 -12.70
CA PRO A 16 -13.04 12.92 -14.06
C PRO A 16 -12.69 11.76 -15.02
N ALA A 17 -13.38 11.69 -16.16
CA ALA A 17 -13.17 10.63 -17.16
C ALA A 17 -11.70 10.51 -17.60
N ARG A 18 -10.99 11.64 -17.69
CA ARG A 18 -9.55 11.69 -17.97
C ARG A 18 -8.72 10.93 -16.92
N THR A 19 -9.01 11.14 -15.63
CA THR A 19 -8.31 10.47 -14.54
C THR A 19 -8.55 8.96 -14.56
N ALA A 20 -9.77 8.54 -14.84
CA ALA A 20 -10.10 7.12 -15.01
C ALA A 20 -9.35 6.49 -16.18
N ALA A 21 -9.35 7.14 -17.34
CA ALA A 21 -8.63 6.69 -18.53
C ALA A 21 -7.12 6.58 -18.26
N GLU A 22 -6.51 7.58 -17.62
CA GLU A 22 -5.08 7.56 -17.27
C GLU A 22 -4.73 6.50 -16.22
N ALA A 23 -5.62 6.22 -15.27
CA ALA A 23 -5.45 5.11 -14.34
C ALA A 23 -5.48 3.76 -15.09
N VAL A 24 -6.42 3.58 -16.02
CA VAL A 24 -6.46 2.38 -16.87
C VAL A 24 -5.23 2.27 -17.77
N ASP A 25 -4.74 3.36 -18.34
CA ASP A 25 -3.58 3.33 -19.22
C ASP A 25 -2.28 3.02 -18.43
N SER A 26 -2.14 3.60 -17.24
CA SER A 26 -0.97 3.37 -16.38
C SER A 26 -0.97 2.01 -15.68
N TRP A 27 -2.14 1.51 -15.24
CA TRP A 27 -2.25 0.33 -14.38
C TRP A 27 -3.10 -0.81 -14.97
N GLY A 28 -3.77 -0.61 -16.10
CA GLY A 28 -4.71 -1.57 -16.68
C GLY A 28 -6.04 -1.69 -15.91
N LEU A 29 -6.24 -0.88 -14.86
CA LEU A 29 -7.50 -0.80 -14.11
C LEU A 29 -7.64 0.55 -13.40
N CYS A 30 -8.89 0.87 -13.04
CA CYS A 30 -9.23 2.01 -12.19
C CYS A 30 -10.00 1.58 -10.94
N GLY A 31 -9.93 0.29 -10.56
CA GLY A 31 -10.48 -0.24 -9.31
C GLY A 31 -11.08 -1.65 -9.41
N VAL A 32 -11.95 -1.99 -8.46
CA VAL A 32 -12.56 -3.33 -8.29
C VAL A 32 -14.07 -3.21 -8.21
N VAL A 33 -14.77 -4.13 -8.89
CA VAL A 33 -16.23 -4.20 -8.91
C VAL A 33 -16.67 -5.59 -8.43
N SER A 34 -17.81 -5.64 -7.73
CA SER A 34 -18.54 -6.85 -7.37
C SER A 34 -19.85 -6.85 -8.13
N GLN A 35 -20.20 -8.01 -8.70
CA GLN A 35 -21.44 -8.17 -9.46
C GLN A 35 -22.16 -9.46 -9.06
N GLN A 36 -23.49 -9.42 -9.11
CA GLN A 36 -24.38 -10.57 -8.97
C GLN A 36 -25.44 -10.48 -10.07
N ASP A 37 -25.65 -11.56 -10.83
CA ASP A 37 -26.62 -11.59 -11.94
C ASP A 37 -26.47 -10.42 -12.94
N ARG A 38 -25.21 -10.05 -13.25
CA ARG A 38 -24.81 -8.88 -14.06
C ARG A 38 -25.23 -7.51 -13.51
N GLN A 39 -25.65 -7.44 -12.25
CA GLN A 39 -25.90 -6.19 -11.54
C GLN A 39 -24.72 -5.86 -10.63
N VAL A 40 -24.27 -4.60 -10.63
CA VAL A 40 -23.19 -4.13 -9.74
C VAL A 40 -23.72 -4.05 -8.31
N THR A 41 -23.15 -4.86 -7.43
CA THR A 41 -23.51 -4.92 -6.00
C THR A 41 -22.58 -4.10 -5.12
N GLY A 42 -21.42 -3.70 -5.64
CA GLY A 42 -20.50 -2.79 -4.98
C GLY A 42 -19.24 -2.54 -5.81
N PHE A 43 -18.55 -1.45 -5.52
CA PHE A 43 -17.31 -1.10 -6.19
C PHE A 43 -16.39 -0.26 -5.31
N VAL A 44 -15.12 -0.22 -5.69
CA VAL A 44 -14.13 0.75 -5.21
C VAL A 44 -13.33 1.26 -6.39
N VAL A 45 -13.06 2.56 -6.42
CA VAL A 45 -12.28 3.23 -7.46
C VAL A 45 -10.89 3.51 -6.92
N LEU A 46 -9.87 3.17 -7.72
CA LEU A 46 -8.46 3.42 -7.43
C LEU A 46 -7.82 4.20 -8.57
N VAL A 47 -7.00 5.18 -8.21
CA VAL A 47 -6.17 5.93 -9.16
C VAL A 47 -4.76 6.11 -8.58
N PRO A 48 -3.72 6.30 -9.41
CA PRO A 48 -2.43 6.78 -8.93
C PRO A 48 -2.60 8.04 -8.08
N SER A 49 -1.96 8.12 -6.91
CA SER A 49 -2.08 9.28 -6.00
C SER A 49 -1.77 10.63 -6.68
N PRO A 50 -0.78 10.74 -7.59
CA PRO A 50 -0.55 11.97 -8.35
C PRO A 50 -1.69 12.41 -9.28
N LEU A 51 -2.59 11.50 -9.67
CA LEU A 51 -3.72 11.79 -10.55
C LEU A 51 -5.02 12.02 -9.78
N ALA A 52 -4.99 11.83 -8.47
CA ALA A 52 -6.19 11.89 -7.68
C ALA A 52 -6.72 13.34 -7.57
N PRO A 53 -8.05 13.53 -7.44
CA PRO A 53 -8.65 14.85 -7.39
C PRO A 53 -8.09 15.65 -6.21
N ALA A 54 -7.76 16.92 -6.42
CA ALA A 54 -7.40 17.79 -5.31
C ALA A 54 -8.60 17.94 -4.37
N VAL A 55 -8.36 17.68 -3.07
CA VAL A 55 -9.31 18.01 -2.00
C VAL A 55 -8.63 18.94 -1.01
N ASP A 56 -9.44 19.68 -0.26
CA ASP A 56 -8.92 20.62 0.72
C ASP A 56 -8.15 19.85 1.81
N GLY A 57 -6.87 20.17 1.96
CA GLY A 57 -5.95 19.49 2.87
C GLY A 57 -5.03 18.45 2.23
N TRP A 58 -5.30 17.98 1.00
CA TRP A 58 -4.34 17.15 0.26
C TRP A 58 -3.15 17.96 -0.28
N THR A 59 -3.39 19.24 -0.57
CA THR A 59 -2.43 20.20 -1.13
C THR A 59 -1.17 20.38 -0.29
N LEU A 60 -1.23 20.12 1.03
CA LEU A 60 -0.08 20.23 1.92
C LEU A 60 0.88 19.02 1.82
N PHE A 61 0.49 17.96 1.13
CA PHE A 61 1.32 16.78 0.94
C PHE A 61 1.69 16.59 -0.52
N ARG A 62 2.91 16.14 -0.75
CA ARG A 62 3.39 15.78 -2.09
C ARG A 62 2.93 14.37 -2.44
N PRO A 63 2.07 14.16 -3.45
CA PRO A 63 1.65 12.82 -3.85
C PRO A 63 2.85 11.93 -4.15
N ASP A 64 2.81 10.68 -3.67
CA ASP A 64 3.84 9.68 -3.94
C ASP A 64 3.39 8.83 -5.13
N PRO A 65 4.17 8.72 -6.22
CA PRO A 65 3.80 7.90 -7.38
C PRO A 65 3.68 6.40 -7.04
N ARG A 66 4.19 5.96 -5.89
CA ARG A 66 4.07 4.59 -5.39
C ARG A 66 2.85 4.38 -4.51
N THR A 67 1.95 5.36 -4.38
CA THR A 67 0.70 5.22 -3.63
C THR A 67 -0.51 5.27 -4.57
N ALA A 68 -1.55 4.56 -4.19
CA ALA A 68 -2.83 4.59 -4.88
C ALA A 68 -3.86 5.31 -4.01
N ALA A 69 -4.62 6.21 -4.61
CA ALA A 69 -5.74 6.85 -3.97
C ALA A 69 -7.01 6.02 -4.17
N LEU A 70 -7.71 5.71 -3.08
CA LEU A 70 -9.07 5.20 -3.08
C LEU A 70 -10.01 6.40 -3.03
N THR A 71 -10.56 6.74 -4.20
CA THR A 71 -11.34 7.98 -4.40
C THR A 71 -12.84 7.77 -4.27
N ALA A 72 -13.32 6.54 -4.49
CA ALA A 72 -14.72 6.22 -4.29
C ALA A 72 -14.91 4.79 -3.78
N ALA A 73 -15.94 4.59 -2.97
CA ALA A 73 -16.41 3.28 -2.54
C ALA A 73 -17.92 3.27 -2.39
N TRP A 74 -18.56 2.23 -2.89
CA TRP A 74 -20.00 2.06 -2.74
C TRP A 74 -20.35 0.58 -2.61
N VAL A 75 -21.35 0.31 -1.79
CA VAL A 75 -21.97 -1.01 -1.66
C VAL A 75 -23.46 -0.79 -1.65
N GLN A 76 -24.16 -1.62 -2.42
CA GLN A 76 -25.62 -1.63 -2.49
C GLN A 76 -26.19 -1.61 -1.07
N PRO A 77 -27.12 -0.68 -0.75
CA PRO A 77 -27.59 -0.48 0.62
C PRO A 77 -28.06 -1.76 1.32
N SER A 78 -28.79 -2.63 0.62
CA SER A 78 -29.30 -3.90 1.15
C SER A 78 -28.21 -4.94 1.48
N LEU A 79 -27.00 -4.77 0.96
CA LEU A 79 -25.86 -5.67 1.16
C LEU A 79 -24.83 -5.13 2.17
N ARG A 80 -25.03 -3.90 2.70
CA ARG A 80 -24.14 -3.32 3.73
C ARG A 80 -24.21 -4.15 5.02
N GLY A 81 -23.12 -4.17 5.78
CA GLY A 81 -23.01 -4.94 7.03
C GLY A 81 -22.58 -6.40 6.86
N HIS A 82 -22.56 -6.94 5.65
CA HIS A 82 -22.20 -8.34 5.37
C HIS A 82 -20.72 -8.56 4.98
N GLY A 83 -19.88 -7.53 5.11
CA GLY A 83 -18.44 -7.62 4.84
C GLY A 83 -18.01 -7.41 3.39
N LEU A 84 -18.94 -7.18 2.46
CA LEU A 84 -18.62 -6.94 1.03
C LEU A 84 -17.67 -5.75 0.82
N GLY A 85 -17.90 -4.63 1.53
CA GLY A 85 -16.99 -3.47 1.44
C GLY A 85 -15.56 -3.79 1.86
N ARG A 86 -15.38 -4.61 2.91
CA ARG A 86 -14.06 -5.08 3.34
C ARG A 86 -13.39 -5.94 2.27
N GLN A 87 -14.14 -6.85 1.65
CA GLN A 87 -13.62 -7.69 0.56
C GLN A 87 -13.20 -6.85 -0.66
N LEU A 88 -14.00 -5.86 -1.05
CA LEU A 88 -13.66 -4.94 -2.14
C LEU A 88 -12.35 -4.20 -1.87
N VAL A 89 -12.20 -3.61 -0.68
CA VAL A 89 -10.96 -2.89 -0.30
C VAL A 89 -9.75 -3.84 -0.26
N GLN A 90 -9.91 -5.05 0.27
CA GLN A 90 -8.83 -6.05 0.29
C GLN A 90 -8.42 -6.53 -1.11
N ASN A 91 -9.39 -6.69 -2.02
CA ASN A 91 -9.12 -6.99 -3.41
C ASN A 91 -8.37 -5.83 -4.08
N ALA A 92 -8.83 -4.60 -3.86
CA ALA A 92 -8.22 -3.39 -4.39
C ALA A 92 -6.78 -3.19 -3.88
N ALA A 93 -6.53 -3.44 -2.59
CA ALA A 93 -5.18 -3.42 -2.02
C ALA A 93 -4.27 -4.46 -2.69
N GLY A 94 -4.76 -5.67 -2.93
CA GLY A 94 -4.00 -6.71 -3.63
C GLY A 94 -3.70 -6.35 -5.09
N GLU A 95 -4.64 -5.71 -5.78
CA GLU A 95 -4.42 -5.21 -7.15
C GLU A 95 -3.39 -4.08 -7.19
N ALA A 96 -3.46 -3.13 -6.26
CA ALA A 96 -2.48 -2.05 -6.13
C ALA A 96 -1.08 -2.61 -5.80
N ALA A 97 -1.00 -3.60 -4.91
CA ALA A 97 0.26 -4.27 -4.56
C ALA A 97 0.95 -4.89 -5.78
N ARG A 98 0.18 -5.60 -6.62
CA ARG A 98 0.68 -6.21 -7.86
C ARG A 98 1.28 -5.21 -8.84
N ARG A 99 0.92 -3.93 -8.70
CA ARG A 99 1.38 -2.80 -9.53
C ARG A 99 2.48 -1.98 -8.86
N GLY A 100 3.01 -2.45 -7.74
CA GLY A 100 4.10 -1.80 -7.01
C GLY A 100 3.64 -0.67 -6.08
N ALA A 101 2.33 -0.53 -5.83
CA ALA A 101 1.87 0.43 -4.84
C ALA A 101 2.26 -0.04 -3.42
N ILE A 102 2.88 0.84 -2.65
CA ILE A 102 3.31 0.56 -1.27
C ILE A 102 2.21 0.87 -0.25
N ALA A 103 1.21 1.68 -0.64
CA ALA A 103 0.07 2.01 0.22
C ALA A 103 -1.16 2.44 -0.59
N LEU A 104 -2.32 2.30 0.06
CA LEU A 104 -3.53 3.02 -0.32
C LEU A 104 -3.68 4.28 0.53
N GLU A 105 -4.19 5.34 -0.07
CA GLU A 105 -4.51 6.61 0.58
C GLU A 105 -5.98 6.93 0.31
N ALA A 106 -6.65 7.51 1.28
CA ALA A 106 -8.05 7.88 1.16
C ALA A 106 -8.33 9.13 1.98
N VAL A 107 -9.38 9.84 1.57
CA VAL A 107 -9.94 10.96 2.33
C VAL A 107 -11.20 10.43 3.00
N GLY A 108 -11.21 10.47 4.33
CA GLY A 108 -12.38 10.09 5.11
C GLY A 108 -13.36 11.24 5.16
N HIS A 109 -14.64 10.90 5.36
CA HIS A 109 -15.68 11.87 5.68
C HIS A 109 -16.26 11.58 7.07
N PRO A 110 -16.45 12.59 7.93
CA PRO A 110 -17.10 12.42 9.23
C PRO A 110 -18.55 12.01 9.00
N GLY A 111 -18.91 10.83 9.47
CA GLY A 111 -20.22 10.26 9.23
C GLY A 111 -20.18 8.73 9.30
N SER A 112 -21.36 8.13 9.21
CA SER A 112 -21.53 6.68 9.22
C SER A 112 -22.27 6.25 7.96
N ALA A 113 -21.79 5.20 7.29
CA ALA A 113 -22.50 4.53 6.19
C ALA A 113 -23.90 4.01 6.60
N ARG A 114 -24.16 3.92 7.92
CA ARG A 114 -25.44 3.50 8.50
C ARG A 114 -26.42 4.65 8.72
N SER A 115 -26.00 5.90 8.54
CA SER A 115 -26.82 7.06 8.87
C SER A 115 -27.96 7.32 7.88
N GLY A 116 -27.98 6.66 6.71
CA GLY A 116 -29.04 6.80 5.70
C GLY A 116 -29.22 8.22 5.14
N SER A 117 -28.26 9.13 5.38
CA SER A 117 -28.31 10.48 4.81
C SER A 117 -27.87 10.44 3.35
N ALA A 118 -28.43 11.33 2.50
CA ALA A 118 -28.04 11.43 1.09
C ALA A 118 -26.53 11.67 0.89
N ALA A 119 -25.87 12.36 1.82
CA ALA A 119 -24.42 12.54 1.83
C ALA A 119 -23.65 11.22 2.07
N ALA A 120 -24.23 10.26 2.80
CA ALA A 120 -23.65 8.92 3.01
C ALA A 120 -23.93 7.95 1.85
N GLU A 121 -24.62 8.40 0.79
CA GLU A 121 -24.85 7.63 -0.42
C GLU A 121 -23.90 7.99 -1.57
N ARG A 122 -23.25 9.15 -1.49
CA ARG A 122 -22.25 9.60 -2.48
C ARG A 122 -20.98 8.73 -2.39
N PRO A 123 -20.56 8.05 -3.47
CA PRO A 123 -19.43 7.13 -3.43
C PRO A 123 -18.07 7.80 -3.10
N ASP A 124 -17.90 9.09 -3.40
CA ASP A 124 -16.70 9.89 -3.11
C ASP A 124 -16.59 10.29 -1.62
N ARG A 125 -17.70 10.23 -0.87
CA ARG A 125 -17.75 10.57 0.57
C ARG A 125 -17.64 9.33 1.44
N ILE A 126 -16.45 8.72 1.40
CA ILE A 126 -16.18 7.46 2.08
C ILE A 126 -16.10 7.68 3.60
N PRO A 127 -16.93 6.99 4.42
CA PRO A 127 -16.92 7.22 5.86
C PRO A 127 -15.58 6.87 6.52
N GLN A 128 -15.05 7.78 7.35
CA GLN A 128 -13.79 7.55 8.09
C GLN A 128 -13.84 6.24 8.90
N ALA A 129 -14.95 6.00 9.61
CA ALA A 129 -15.11 4.79 10.42
C ALA A 129 -15.06 3.50 9.59
N PHE A 130 -15.52 3.53 8.33
CA PHE A 130 -15.39 2.39 7.43
C PHE A 130 -13.92 2.18 7.01
N LEU A 131 -13.21 3.24 6.63
CA LEU A 131 -11.80 3.18 6.27
C LEU A 131 -10.95 2.63 7.41
N GLU A 132 -11.16 3.09 8.65
CA GLU A 132 -10.47 2.58 9.83
C GLU A 132 -10.78 1.10 10.08
N ALA A 133 -12.04 0.69 9.94
CA ALA A 133 -12.47 -0.70 10.14
C ALA A 133 -11.88 -1.67 9.11
N VAL A 134 -11.53 -1.21 7.91
CA VAL A 134 -10.87 -2.03 6.87
C VAL A 134 -9.35 -1.93 6.87
N GLY A 135 -8.76 -1.21 7.83
CA GLY A 135 -7.31 -1.23 8.08
C GLY A 135 -6.57 0.08 7.76
N PHE A 136 -7.27 1.14 7.37
CA PHE A 136 -6.64 2.44 7.24
C PHE A 136 -6.34 3.07 8.62
N ARG A 137 -5.35 3.96 8.64
CA ARG A 137 -4.97 4.76 9.80
C ARG A 137 -4.96 6.23 9.41
N VAL A 138 -5.43 7.11 10.31
CA VAL A 138 -5.33 8.55 10.11
C VAL A 138 -3.85 8.95 10.10
N VAL A 139 -3.40 9.57 9.02
CA VAL A 139 -2.03 10.09 8.86
C VAL A 139 -1.98 11.61 8.91
N GLN A 140 -3.11 12.27 8.62
CA GLN A 140 -3.27 13.71 8.77
C GLN A 140 -4.67 13.98 9.31
N PRO A 141 -4.81 14.32 10.59
CA PRO A 141 -6.09 14.70 11.17
C PRO A 141 -6.64 15.97 10.50
N HIS A 142 -7.92 15.98 10.19
CA HIS A 142 -8.64 17.16 9.71
C HIS A 142 -10.13 17.03 10.09
N PRO A 143 -10.84 18.13 10.42
CA PRO A 143 -12.23 18.04 10.90
C PRO A 143 -13.24 17.47 9.90
N LEU A 144 -13.07 17.77 8.61
CA LEU A 144 -14.01 17.38 7.54
C LEU A 144 -13.44 16.33 6.58
N GLU A 145 -12.16 16.45 6.24
CA GLU A 145 -11.50 15.58 5.27
C GLU A 145 -10.22 14.96 5.87
N PRO A 146 -10.31 14.17 6.96
CA PRO A 146 -9.15 13.48 7.52
C PRO A 146 -8.52 12.57 6.47
N ARG A 147 -7.20 12.61 6.37
CA ARG A 147 -6.49 11.72 5.46
C ARG A 147 -6.08 10.44 6.15
N LEU A 148 -6.34 9.33 5.48
CA LEU A 148 -6.00 8.01 5.96
C LEU A 148 -5.10 7.28 4.97
N ARG A 149 -4.29 6.38 5.51
CA ARG A 149 -3.37 5.52 4.77
C ARG A 149 -3.48 4.08 5.25
N MET A 150 -3.46 3.14 4.32
CA MET A 150 -3.30 1.72 4.59
C MET A 150 -2.01 1.26 3.92
N ASP A 151 -1.07 0.74 4.70
CA ASP A 151 0.13 0.14 4.15
C ASP A 151 -0.22 -1.19 3.46
N VAL A 152 0.18 -1.34 2.20
CA VAL A 152 -0.17 -2.50 1.39
C VAL A 152 0.84 -3.64 1.62
N SER A 153 2.06 -3.34 2.07
CA SER A 153 3.09 -4.33 2.41
C SER A 153 2.75 -5.14 3.66
N THR A 154 2.07 -4.53 4.64
CA THR A 154 1.53 -5.24 5.81
C THR A 154 0.30 -6.07 5.46
N THR A 155 -0.45 -5.65 4.43
CA THR A 155 -1.64 -6.37 3.93
C THR A 155 -1.28 -7.56 3.02
N ALA A 156 -0.14 -7.49 2.32
CA ALA A 156 0.34 -8.55 1.42
C ALA A 156 0.69 -9.87 2.14
N ARG A 157 0.99 -9.81 3.45
CA ARG A 157 1.21 -10.98 4.31
C ARG A 157 -0.02 -11.89 4.46
N TRP A 158 -1.19 -11.47 4.00
CA TRP A 158 -2.48 -12.13 4.26
C TRP A 158 -3.15 -12.80 3.05
N ARG A 159 -2.47 -12.90 1.89
CA ARG A 159 -2.88 -13.85 0.83
C ARG A 159 -1.86 -14.97 0.73
N PRO A 160 -2.24 -16.25 0.88
CA PRO A 160 -1.34 -17.38 0.68
C PRO A 160 -0.60 -17.32 -0.66
N ASP A 161 -1.29 -16.89 -1.72
CA ASP A 161 -0.73 -16.79 -3.07
C ASP A 161 0.29 -15.64 -3.21
N LEU A 162 0.08 -14.54 -2.48
CA LEU A 162 0.96 -13.37 -2.51
C LEU A 162 2.13 -13.53 -1.54
N ALA A 163 1.94 -14.18 -0.39
CA ALA A 163 3.02 -14.61 0.48
C ALA A 163 3.96 -15.57 -0.25
N ALA A 164 3.42 -16.54 -1.00
CA ALA A 164 4.22 -17.44 -1.81
C ALA A 164 4.95 -16.73 -2.97
N ALA A 165 4.32 -15.72 -3.60
CA ALA A 165 5.00 -14.90 -4.61
C ALA A 165 6.08 -14.00 -3.98
N TRP A 166 5.84 -13.47 -2.79
CA TRP A 166 6.79 -12.66 -2.04
C TRP A 166 7.98 -13.47 -1.53
N GLU A 167 7.77 -14.67 -0.96
CA GLU A 167 8.85 -15.60 -0.57
C GLU A 167 9.72 -16.02 -1.76
N ARG A 168 9.12 -16.17 -2.96
CA ARG A 168 9.87 -16.41 -4.19
C ARG A 168 10.71 -15.19 -4.60
N LEU A 169 10.17 -13.98 -4.45
CA LEU A 169 10.90 -12.73 -4.73
C LEU A 169 12.03 -12.47 -3.71
N THR A 170 11.80 -12.68 -2.41
CA THR A 170 12.83 -12.51 -1.37
C THR A 170 13.89 -13.61 -1.42
N GLY A 171 13.54 -14.81 -1.90
CA GLY A 171 14.49 -15.89 -2.15
C GLY A 171 15.46 -15.63 -3.31
N LEU A 172 15.16 -14.67 -4.19
CA LEU A 172 16.04 -14.27 -5.31
C LEU A 172 17.10 -13.22 -4.90
N VAL A 173 16.93 -12.56 -3.75
CA VAL A 173 17.95 -11.69 -3.19
C VAL A 173 18.96 -12.56 -2.46
N ALA A 174 20.13 -12.76 -3.06
CA ALA A 174 21.24 -13.48 -2.43
C ALA A 174 21.53 -12.88 -1.04
N LYS A 175 21.45 -13.70 0.01
CA LYS A 175 21.96 -13.34 1.34
C LYS A 175 23.40 -12.82 1.15
N PRO A 176 23.74 -11.60 1.59
CA PRO A 176 25.13 -11.18 1.63
C PRO A 176 25.90 -12.23 2.43
N ILE A 177 26.97 -12.75 1.85
CA ILE A 177 27.89 -13.65 2.54
C ILE A 177 28.32 -12.92 3.81
N PRO A 178 28.19 -13.53 5.01
CA PRO A 178 28.70 -12.92 6.23
C PRO A 178 30.16 -12.54 5.99
N ALA A 179 30.50 -11.27 6.19
CA ALA A 179 31.88 -10.83 6.10
C ALA A 179 32.72 -11.73 7.01
N GLN A 180 33.70 -12.43 6.44
CA GLN A 180 34.65 -13.18 7.23
C GLN A 180 35.28 -12.21 8.23
N PRO A 181 35.31 -12.54 9.53
CA PRO A 181 35.94 -11.67 10.50
C PRO A 181 37.40 -11.46 10.07
N ALA A 182 37.78 -10.21 9.84
CA ALA A 182 39.15 -9.84 9.56
C ALA A 182 40.02 -10.39 10.71
N GLY A 183 40.83 -11.39 10.39
CA GLY A 183 41.79 -11.95 11.33
C GLY A 183 42.74 -10.83 11.73
N PHE A 184 42.62 -10.36 12.97
CA PHE A 184 43.65 -9.56 13.61
C PHE A 184 44.89 -10.44 13.74
N GLN A 185 45.84 -10.28 12.82
CA GLN A 185 47.18 -10.80 13.04
C GLN A 185 47.82 -9.95 14.14
N HIS A 186 47.92 -10.53 15.33
CA HIS A 186 48.75 -10.03 16.40
C HIS A 186 50.20 -10.07 15.89
N SER A 187 50.69 -8.91 15.41
CA SER A 187 52.10 -8.72 15.09
C SER A 187 52.90 -8.95 16.37
N GLY A 188 53.50 -10.13 16.46
CA GLY A 188 54.37 -10.53 17.54
C GLY A 188 55.56 -9.58 17.58
N ARG A 189 55.57 -8.73 18.61
CA ARG A 189 56.68 -7.88 18.99
C ARG A 189 57.90 -8.77 19.24
N GLN A 190 58.81 -8.79 18.26
CA GLN A 190 60.08 -9.50 18.34
C GLN A 190 60.89 -8.92 19.50
N ALA A 191 61.01 -9.67 20.58
CA ALA A 191 61.95 -9.37 21.65
C ALA A 191 63.36 -9.66 21.12
N VAL A 192 64.14 -8.60 20.95
CA VAL A 192 65.59 -8.66 20.71
C VAL A 192 66.22 -9.40 21.90
N ARG A 193 66.73 -10.61 21.67
CA ARG A 193 67.70 -11.25 22.57
C ARG A 193 69.04 -10.59 22.34
N VAL A 194 69.55 -9.93 23.37
CA VAL A 194 70.98 -9.61 23.50
C VAL A 194 71.58 -10.78 24.25
N ASP A 195 72.19 -11.73 23.53
CA ASP A 195 73.03 -12.75 24.16
C ASP A 195 74.49 -12.31 24.02
N GLY A 196 75.14 -12.22 25.18
CA GLY A 196 76.50 -11.75 25.36
C GLY A 196 77.53 -12.71 24.78
N ASP A 197 78.56 -12.10 24.21
CA ASP A 197 79.76 -12.75 23.73
C ASP A 197 80.75 -12.94 24.90
N SER A 198 81.18 -14.17 25.15
CA SER A 198 82.40 -14.45 25.92
C SER A 198 83.00 -15.80 25.50
N ALA A 199 83.99 -15.70 24.62
CA ALA A 199 85.21 -16.50 24.43
C ALA A 199 85.30 -17.94 25.00
N ALA A 200 85.67 -18.92 24.16
CA ALA A 200 87.08 -19.38 24.06
C ALA A 200 87.26 -20.79 23.39
N THR A 201 88.29 -20.88 22.53
CA THR A 201 89.16 -22.05 22.17
C THR A 201 88.57 -23.21 21.32
N PRO A 202 89.36 -23.99 20.52
CA PRO A 202 90.78 -24.37 20.74
C PRO A 202 91.75 -24.37 19.53
N SER A 203 93.06 -24.26 19.82
CA SER A 203 94.16 -25.14 19.37
C SER A 203 95.41 -24.88 20.20
#